data_AF-A0A958VQ04-F1
#
_entry.id   AF-A0A958VQ04-F1
#
_cell.length_a   1.000
_cell.length_b   1.000
_cell.length_c   1.000
_cell.angle_alpha   90.00
_cell.angle_beta   90.00
_cell.angle_gamma   90.00
#
_symmetry.space_group_name_H-M   'P 1'
#
loop_
_entity.id
_entity.type
_entity.pdbx_description
1 polymer ?
#
loop_
_entity_poly.entity_id
_entity_poly.type
_entity_poly.pdbx_seq_one_letter_code
_entity_poly.pdbx_strand_id
1 'polypeptide(L)'
;MLTTIQYNSRKLQINLAKPLDISIPLRMSKSNVVAWYQKAPTLKKIRSVSKKHSTNFNTINFNPHAHGTHTECVGHITKEFNSINDHLKQFFFLAEVITVVPEKMGKDFVISKKQVQHVLGNKKRDALIIRTLPNTDEKLSMKYSHTNPPYLLEEVAQFLKEKDIKHLLIDMPSIDKEKD
;
A
#
# COMPACT_ATOMS: atom_id res chain seq x y z
N MET A 1 15.75 -15.76 13.64
CA MET A 1 16.31 -14.65 14.43
C MET A 1 15.20 -14.07 15.28
N LEU A 2 15.27 -14.22 16.61
CA LEU A 2 14.31 -13.64 17.55
C LEU A 2 14.85 -12.31 18.08
N THR A 3 13.97 -11.31 18.26
CA THR A 3 14.33 -10.05 18.91
C THR A 3 13.19 -9.56 19.80
N THR A 4 13.50 -8.61 20.69
CA THR A 4 12.52 -7.93 21.53
C THR A 4 12.51 -6.45 21.19
N ILE A 5 11.35 -5.92 20.78
CA ILE A 5 11.12 -4.50 20.56
C ILE A 5 10.53 -3.91 21.84
N GLN A 6 11.18 -2.87 22.38
CA GLN A 6 10.57 -2.01 23.39
C GLN A 6 9.65 -1.02 22.68
N TYR A 7 8.36 -1.06 23.01
CA TYR A 7 7.35 -0.17 22.46
C TYR A 7 6.53 0.46 23.59
N ASN A 8 6.71 1.76 23.81
CA ASN A 8 6.23 2.46 25.01
C ASN A 8 6.67 1.70 26.28
N SER A 9 5.73 1.31 27.15
CA SER A 9 5.99 0.50 28.34
C SER A 9 6.00 -1.02 28.10
N ARG A 10 5.77 -1.48 26.86
CA ARG A 10 5.61 -2.89 26.52
C ARG A 10 6.85 -3.45 25.84
N LYS A 11 7.11 -4.75 26.07
CA LYS A 11 8.11 -5.52 25.33
C LYS A 11 7.38 -6.48 24.39
N LEU A 12 7.69 -6.40 23.10
CA LEU A 12 7.11 -7.22 22.05
C LEU A 12 8.18 -8.15 21.51
N GLN A 13 7.96 -9.47 21.58
CA GLN A 13 8.85 -10.43 20.95
C GLN A 13 8.42 -10.68 19.50
N ILE A 14 9.38 -10.64 18.57
CA ILE A 14 9.13 -10.89 17.16
C ILE A 14 10.16 -11.86 16.58
N ASN A 15 9.74 -12.64 15.60
CA ASN A 15 10.61 -13.53 14.84
C ASN A 15 10.90 -12.95 13.46
N LEU A 16 12.07 -12.33 13.32
CA LEU A 16 12.54 -11.72 12.07
C LEU A 16 12.81 -12.74 10.96
N ALA A 17 12.88 -14.04 11.28
CA ALA A 17 12.98 -15.10 10.27
C ALA A 17 11.63 -15.60 9.75
N LYS A 18 10.51 -15.08 10.29
CA LYS A 18 9.15 -15.41 9.83
C LYS A 18 8.34 -14.14 9.55
N PRO A 19 8.81 -13.22 8.69
CA PRO A 19 8.01 -12.06 8.30
C PRO A 19 6.80 -12.51 7.48
N LEU A 20 5.72 -11.73 7.54
CA LEU A 20 4.61 -11.82 6.59
C LEU A 20 4.86 -10.78 5.50
N ASP A 21 5.08 -11.22 4.27
CA ASP A 21 5.16 -10.31 3.14
C ASP A 21 3.76 -9.89 2.73
N ILE A 22 3.51 -8.58 2.76
CA ILE A 22 2.25 -7.95 2.35
C ILE A 22 2.41 -7.13 1.06
N SER A 23 3.52 -7.32 0.34
CA SER A 23 3.82 -6.59 -0.88
C SER A 23 3.17 -7.26 -2.09
N ILE A 24 2.68 -6.44 -3.03
CA ILE A 24 2.36 -6.92 -4.37
C ILE A 24 3.67 -6.96 -5.17
N PRO A 25 4.09 -8.14 -5.68
CA PRO A 25 5.37 -8.26 -6.37
C PRO A 25 5.33 -7.58 -7.75
N LEU A 26 6.43 -6.92 -8.10
CA LEU A 26 6.61 -6.32 -9.41
C LEU A 26 6.96 -7.40 -10.45
N ARG A 27 6.01 -7.70 -11.34
CA ARG A 27 6.11 -8.69 -12.42
C ARG A 27 6.26 -8.00 -13.77
N MET A 28 7.27 -8.38 -14.54
CA MET A 28 7.52 -7.84 -15.89
C MET A 28 6.63 -8.49 -16.96
N SER A 29 5.32 -8.59 -16.68
CA SER A 29 4.38 -9.33 -17.53
C SER A 29 2.96 -8.79 -17.43
N LYS A 30 2.07 -9.31 -18.28
CA LYS A 30 0.65 -8.95 -18.28
C LYS A 30 -0.08 -9.29 -16.96
N SER A 31 0.46 -10.19 -16.12
CA SER A 31 -0.13 -10.50 -14.81
C SER A 31 0.25 -9.52 -13.70
N ASN A 32 1.04 -8.47 -13.99
CA ASN A 32 1.30 -7.42 -13.01
C ASN A 32 0.02 -6.67 -12.67
N VAL A 33 -0.16 -6.25 -11.42
CA VAL A 33 -1.17 -5.24 -11.10
C VAL A 33 -0.93 -3.97 -11.93
N VAL A 34 -1.98 -3.34 -12.43
CA VAL A 34 -1.87 -2.02 -13.07
C VAL A 34 -3.02 -1.11 -12.65
N ALA A 35 -2.69 0.16 -12.41
CA ALA A 35 -3.64 1.25 -12.20
C ALA A 35 -3.31 2.42 -13.16
N TRP A 36 -4.16 3.46 -13.16
CA TRP A 36 -3.88 4.74 -13.83
C TRP A 36 -3.57 4.64 -15.33
N TYR A 37 -4.29 3.75 -16.02
CA TYR A 37 -4.22 3.53 -17.46
C TYR A 37 -2.83 3.11 -17.96
N GLN A 38 -1.98 2.62 -17.05
CA GLN A 38 -0.63 2.20 -17.37
C GLN A 38 -0.60 0.79 -17.98
N LYS A 39 0.37 0.56 -18.86
CA LYS A 39 0.74 -0.78 -19.32
C LYS A 39 1.57 -1.48 -18.24
N ALA A 40 1.73 -2.80 -18.37
CA ALA A 40 2.63 -3.56 -17.50
C ALA A 40 4.06 -3.00 -17.54
N PRO A 41 4.82 -3.09 -16.44
CA PRO A 41 6.22 -2.70 -16.41
C PRO A 41 7.04 -3.57 -17.38
N THR A 42 8.18 -3.05 -17.82
CA THR A 42 9.00 -3.67 -18.85
C THR A 42 10.41 -3.95 -18.35
N LEU A 43 11.00 -5.03 -18.86
CA LEU A 43 12.39 -5.41 -18.62
C LEU A 43 13.12 -5.55 -19.95
N LYS A 44 14.23 -4.82 -20.07
CA LYS A 44 15.14 -4.88 -21.21
C LYS A 44 16.46 -5.49 -20.75
N LYS A 45 16.83 -6.64 -21.32
CA LYS A 45 18.13 -7.27 -21.06
C LYS A 45 19.22 -6.53 -21.84
N ILE A 46 20.16 -5.88 -21.16
CA ILE A 46 21.26 -5.15 -21.77
C ILE A 46 22.49 -6.06 -21.94
N ARG A 47 22.82 -6.85 -20.91
CA ARG A 47 23.86 -7.90 -20.94
C ARG A 47 23.34 -9.16 -20.28
N SER A 48 23.83 -10.30 -20.74
CA SER A 48 23.45 -11.62 -20.22
C SER A 48 24.65 -12.53 -20.14
N VAL A 49 24.80 -13.24 -19.02
CA VAL A 49 25.84 -14.28 -18.86
C VAL A 49 25.68 -15.38 -19.91
N SER A 50 24.45 -15.73 -20.26
CA SER A 50 24.17 -16.68 -21.34
C SER A 50 24.66 -16.23 -22.73
N LYS A 51 24.93 -14.93 -22.89
CA LYS A 51 25.51 -14.33 -24.10
C LYS A 51 27.00 -13.98 -23.90
N LYS A 52 27.69 -14.66 -22.98
CA LYS A 52 29.13 -14.50 -22.68
C LYS A 52 29.52 -13.13 -22.09
N HIS A 53 28.59 -12.40 -21.49
CA HIS A 53 28.95 -11.26 -20.63
C HIS A 53 29.30 -11.72 -19.21
N SER A 54 30.04 -10.92 -18.45
CA SER A 54 30.40 -11.25 -17.05
C SER A 54 29.22 -11.15 -16.07
N THR A 55 28.17 -10.40 -16.43
CA THR A 55 27.00 -10.16 -15.57
C THR A 55 25.69 -10.11 -16.36
N ASN A 56 24.60 -10.38 -15.65
CA ASN A 56 23.26 -10.03 -16.12
C ASN A 56 22.99 -8.57 -15.75
N PHE A 57 22.81 -7.72 -16.76
CA PHE A 57 22.57 -6.30 -16.57
C PHE A 57 21.29 -5.93 -17.30
N ASN A 58 20.23 -5.64 -16.54
CA ASN A 58 18.89 -5.39 -17.07
C ASN A 58 18.44 -3.97 -16.72
N THR A 59 17.67 -3.36 -17.61
CA THR A 59 16.93 -2.12 -17.34
C THR A 59 15.47 -2.48 -17.04
N ILE A 60 14.93 -1.91 -15.97
CA ILE A 60 13.51 -2.00 -15.61
C ILE A 60 12.88 -0.62 -15.80
N ASN A 61 11.70 -0.58 -16.40
CA ASN A 61 10.87 0.62 -16.47
C ASN A 61 9.49 0.32 -15.87
N PHE A 62 9.11 1.10 -14.86
CA PHE A 62 7.85 0.96 -14.13
C PHE A 62 7.39 2.32 -13.58
N ASN A 63 6.10 2.41 -13.27
CA ASN A 63 5.50 3.53 -12.55
C ASN A 63 5.22 3.08 -11.11
N PRO A 64 5.79 3.74 -10.08
CA PRO A 64 5.69 3.28 -8.70
C PRO A 64 4.25 3.25 -8.18
N HIS A 65 3.41 4.20 -8.61
CA HIS A 65 2.02 4.31 -8.17
C HIS A 65 1.08 3.36 -8.92
N ALA A 66 1.52 2.77 -10.04
CA ALA A 66 0.69 1.93 -10.88
C ALA A 66 0.99 0.44 -10.76
N HIS A 67 2.20 0.04 -10.35
CA HIS A 67 2.71 -1.31 -10.58
C HIS A 67 2.94 -2.18 -9.34
N GLY A 68 2.62 -1.69 -8.15
CA GLY A 68 2.75 -2.48 -6.92
C GLY A 68 2.50 -1.68 -5.65
N THR A 69 2.92 -2.27 -4.52
CA THR A 69 2.89 -1.61 -3.21
C THR A 69 3.88 -0.44 -3.17
N HIS A 70 3.41 0.71 -2.73
CA HIS A 70 4.20 1.95 -2.67
C HIS A 70 3.72 2.82 -1.51
N THR A 71 4.47 3.90 -1.26
CA THR A 71 4.14 4.91 -0.25
C THR A 71 4.22 6.27 -0.90
N GLU A 72 3.24 7.12 -0.61
CA GLU A 72 3.16 8.48 -1.12
C GLU A 72 3.55 9.51 -0.06
N CYS A 73 3.92 10.70 -0.52
CA CYS A 73 4.00 11.89 0.33
C CYS A 73 3.24 13.02 -0.36
N VAL A 74 3.08 14.15 0.35
CA VAL A 74 2.36 15.33 -0.17
C VAL A 74 2.93 15.85 -1.50
N GLY A 75 4.21 15.57 -1.80
CA GLY A 75 4.85 15.88 -3.08
C GLY A 75 4.16 15.27 -4.30
N HIS A 76 3.31 14.25 -4.10
CA HIS A 76 2.51 13.66 -5.16
C HIS A 76 1.39 14.60 -5.66
N ILE A 77 0.92 15.52 -4.80
CA ILE A 77 -0.24 16.39 -5.05
C ILE A 77 0.07 17.89 -4.95
N THR A 78 1.31 18.26 -4.58
CA THR A 78 1.76 19.66 -4.51
C THR A 78 2.56 20.06 -5.74
N LYS A 79 2.53 21.36 -6.08
CA LYS A 79 3.39 21.93 -7.13
C LYS A 79 4.88 21.84 -6.78
N GLU A 80 5.20 21.99 -5.50
CA GLU A 80 6.57 21.93 -5.01
C GLU A 80 7.03 20.48 -4.86
N PHE A 81 8.31 20.23 -5.18
CA PHE A 81 8.91 18.92 -5.00
C PHE A 81 9.09 18.63 -3.51
N ASN A 82 8.47 17.54 -3.06
CA ASN A 82 8.66 16.98 -1.74
C ASN A 82 9.07 15.51 -1.88
N SER A 83 10.23 15.15 -1.35
CA SER A 83 10.73 13.78 -1.41
C SER A 83 10.18 12.96 -0.25
N ILE A 84 9.66 11.77 -0.53
CA ILE A 84 9.28 10.82 0.53
C ILE A 84 10.46 10.50 1.46
N ASN A 85 11.69 10.49 0.94
CA ASN A 85 12.89 10.22 1.72
C ASN A 85 13.20 11.34 2.72
N ASP A 86 12.72 12.56 2.51
CA ASP A 86 12.92 13.68 3.42
C ASP A 86 11.90 13.69 4.55
N HIS A 87 10.72 13.12 4.32
CA HIS A 87 9.59 13.17 5.25
C HIS A 87 9.41 11.87 6.07
N LEU A 88 9.63 10.70 5.48
CA LEU A 88 9.51 9.42 6.18
C LEU A 88 10.85 8.98 6.79
N LYS A 89 11.06 9.29 8.07
CA LYS A 89 12.27 8.90 8.82
C LYS A 89 12.08 7.71 9.78
N GLN A 90 10.83 7.31 10.01
CA GLN A 90 10.48 6.14 10.80
C GLN A 90 10.01 5.02 9.86
N PHE A 91 10.60 3.83 10.00
CA PHE A 91 10.34 2.70 9.11
C PHE A 91 9.67 1.50 9.81
N PHE A 92 9.65 1.52 11.15
CA PHE A 92 8.95 0.51 11.95
C PHE A 92 7.82 1.17 12.71
N PHE A 93 6.62 0.60 12.59
CA PHE A 93 5.41 1.09 13.22
C PHE A 93 4.71 -0.08 13.92
N LEU A 94 4.11 0.17 15.08
CA LEU A 94 3.14 -0.78 15.62
C LEU A 94 1.82 -0.60 14.86
N ALA A 95 1.59 -1.49 13.90
CA ALA A 95 0.40 -1.47 13.05
C ALA A 95 -0.73 -2.36 13.61
N GLU A 96 -1.96 -1.99 13.29
CA GLU A 96 -3.14 -2.87 13.41
C GLU A 96 -3.72 -3.13 12.02
N VAL A 97 -4.06 -4.39 11.73
CA VAL A 97 -4.81 -4.74 10.54
C VAL A 97 -6.29 -4.80 10.91
N ILE A 98 -7.11 -3.97 10.26
CA ILE A 98 -8.57 -4.06 10.32
C ILE A 98 -9.12 -4.63 9.02
N THR A 99 -10.23 -5.36 9.12
CA THR A 99 -10.92 -5.91 7.94
C THR A 99 -12.28 -5.27 7.82
N VAL A 100 -12.59 -4.80 6.61
CA VAL A 100 -13.83 -4.07 6.31
C VAL A 100 -14.47 -4.61 5.04
N VAL A 101 -15.79 -4.55 4.98
CA VAL A 101 -16.58 -4.80 3.76
C VAL A 101 -17.03 -3.44 3.24
N PRO A 102 -16.52 -2.94 2.10
CA PRO A 102 -16.92 -1.64 1.59
C PRO A 102 -18.45 -1.50 1.47
N GLU A 103 -18.97 -0.36 1.94
CA GLU A 103 -20.38 -0.03 1.96
C GLU A 103 -20.80 0.55 0.60
N LYS A 104 -21.96 0.15 0.09
CA LYS A 104 -22.48 0.68 -1.18
C LYS A 104 -23.06 2.09 -0.96
N MET A 105 -22.59 3.07 -1.71
CA MET A 105 -23.08 4.44 -1.70
C MET A 105 -23.44 4.86 -3.14
N GLY A 106 -24.72 4.77 -3.49
CA GLY A 106 -25.17 4.96 -4.87
C GLY A 106 -24.57 3.91 -5.82
N LYS A 107 -23.68 4.36 -6.72
CA LYS A 107 -22.94 3.50 -7.66
C LYS A 107 -21.53 3.15 -7.17
N ASP A 108 -21.09 3.74 -6.06
CA ASP A 108 -19.75 3.60 -5.52
C ASP A 108 -19.71 2.62 -4.35
N PHE A 109 -18.50 2.20 -3.99
CA PHE A 109 -18.22 1.48 -2.75
C PHE A 109 -17.26 2.31 -1.90
N VAL A 110 -17.58 2.49 -0.63
CA VAL A 110 -16.83 3.38 0.26
C VAL A 110 -16.54 2.73 1.61
N ILE A 111 -15.49 3.21 2.26
CA ILE A 111 -15.16 2.86 3.64
C ILE A 111 -15.49 4.08 4.49
N SER A 112 -16.47 3.95 5.39
CA SER A 112 -16.95 5.05 6.23
C SER A 112 -16.21 5.13 7.56
N LYS A 113 -16.22 6.32 8.20
CA LYS A 113 -15.69 6.50 9.57
C LYS A 113 -16.35 5.55 10.55
N LYS A 114 -17.66 5.33 10.44
CA LYS A 114 -18.41 4.43 11.34
C LYS A 114 -17.83 3.02 11.32
N GLN A 115 -17.53 2.50 10.13
CA GLN A 115 -16.96 1.16 9.97
C GLN A 115 -15.55 1.07 10.58
N VAL A 116 -14.66 2.02 10.24
CA VAL A 116 -13.29 2.05 10.75
C VAL A 116 -13.28 2.23 12.28
N GLN A 117 -14.10 3.13 12.80
CA GLN A 117 -14.23 3.40 14.24
C GLN A 117 -14.72 2.17 15.00
N HIS A 118 -15.70 1.44 14.46
CA HIS A 118 -16.23 0.24 15.08
C HIS A 118 -15.16 -0.85 15.21
N VAL A 119 -14.42 -1.12 14.13
CA VAL A 119 -13.43 -2.23 14.10
C VAL A 119 -12.13 -1.87 14.84
N LEU A 120 -11.66 -0.62 14.72
CA LEU A 120 -10.46 -0.16 15.42
C LEU A 120 -10.71 0.01 16.93
N GLY A 121 -11.92 0.43 17.29
CA GLY A 121 -12.32 0.72 18.67
C GLY A 121 -11.42 1.77 19.32
N ASN A 122 -11.00 1.49 20.56
CA ASN A 122 -10.18 2.38 21.38
C ASN A 122 -8.67 2.04 21.33
N LYS A 123 -8.24 1.15 20.43
CA LYS A 123 -6.83 0.80 20.28
C LYS A 123 -6.02 2.02 19.84
N LYS A 124 -4.87 2.22 20.46
CA LYS A 124 -3.85 3.21 20.05
C LYS A 124 -2.74 2.51 19.27
N ARG A 125 -2.47 3.00 18.07
CA ARG A 125 -1.52 2.42 17.09
C ARG A 125 -0.82 3.55 16.36
N ASP A 126 0.39 3.31 15.89
CA ASP A 126 1.08 4.28 15.04
C ASP A 126 0.64 4.16 13.59
N ALA A 127 0.24 2.96 13.17
CA ALA A 127 -0.17 2.67 11.80
C ALA A 127 -1.44 1.83 11.74
N LEU A 128 -2.18 1.99 10.65
CA LEU A 128 -3.37 1.21 10.33
C LEU A 128 -3.22 0.59 8.95
N ILE A 129 -3.56 -0.70 8.84
CA ILE A 129 -3.70 -1.41 7.58
C ILE A 129 -5.18 -1.74 7.41
N ILE A 130 -5.80 -1.24 6.34
CA ILE A 130 -7.18 -1.54 5.99
C ILE A 130 -7.19 -2.63 4.91
N ARG A 131 -7.72 -3.79 5.26
CA ARG A 131 -7.96 -4.91 4.35
C ARG A 131 -9.43 -4.93 3.95
N THR A 132 -9.73 -4.73 2.66
CA THR A 132 -11.10 -4.79 2.13
C THR A 132 -11.49 -6.19 1.71
N LEU A 133 -12.74 -6.58 1.93
CA LEU A 133 -13.31 -7.83 1.43
C LEU A 133 -14.10 -7.61 0.12
N PRO A 134 -13.99 -8.54 -0.85
CA PRO A 134 -13.13 -9.73 -0.85
C PRO A 134 -11.63 -9.39 -1.01
N ASN A 135 -10.75 -10.15 -0.34
CA ASN A 135 -9.29 -10.02 -0.40
C ASN A 135 -8.68 -11.32 -0.97
N THR A 136 -8.99 -11.64 -2.23
CA THR A 136 -8.48 -12.84 -2.92
C THR A 136 -7.15 -12.57 -3.63
N ASP A 137 -6.46 -13.63 -4.06
CA ASP A 137 -5.20 -13.54 -4.81
C ASP A 137 -5.33 -12.77 -6.14
N GLU A 138 -6.56 -12.58 -6.64
CA GLU A 138 -6.83 -11.79 -7.85
C GLU A 138 -6.31 -10.35 -7.72
N LYS A 139 -6.33 -9.76 -6.51
CA LYS A 139 -5.79 -8.42 -6.25
C LYS A 139 -4.32 -8.29 -6.65
N LEU A 140 -3.56 -9.39 -6.60
CA LEU A 140 -2.14 -9.39 -6.99
C LEU A 140 -1.93 -9.17 -8.50
N SER A 141 -2.98 -9.30 -9.32
CA SER A 141 -2.91 -9.20 -10.78
C SER A 141 -3.98 -8.29 -11.42
N MET A 142 -4.78 -7.63 -10.58
CA MET A 142 -5.95 -6.85 -10.98
C MET A 142 -5.60 -5.66 -11.90
N LYS A 143 -6.54 -5.32 -12.77
CA LYS A 143 -6.50 -4.16 -13.68
C LYS A 143 -7.48 -3.13 -13.16
N TYR A 144 -6.99 -2.14 -12.44
CA TYR A 144 -7.84 -1.22 -11.67
C TYR A 144 -8.39 -0.03 -12.48
N SER A 145 -7.90 0.16 -13.70
CA SER A 145 -8.39 1.24 -14.55
C SER A 145 -9.85 1.01 -14.97
N HIS A 146 -10.67 2.05 -14.83
CA HIS A 146 -12.11 2.05 -15.06
C HIS A 146 -12.92 1.12 -14.14
N THR A 147 -12.34 0.63 -13.05
CA THR A 147 -13.06 -0.23 -12.10
C THR A 147 -13.64 0.55 -10.93
N ASN A 148 -13.19 1.80 -10.70
CA ASN A 148 -13.58 2.62 -9.56
C ASN A 148 -13.47 1.84 -8.22
N PRO A 149 -12.24 1.51 -7.78
CA PRO A 149 -12.02 0.73 -6.56
C PRO A 149 -12.67 1.39 -5.34
N PRO A 150 -12.97 0.62 -4.28
CA PRO A 150 -13.43 1.21 -3.03
C PRO A 150 -12.46 2.27 -2.50
N TYR A 151 -13.00 3.38 -2.01
CA TYR A 151 -12.23 4.52 -1.51
C TYR A 151 -12.69 4.94 -0.11
N LEU A 152 -11.92 5.79 0.55
CA LEU A 152 -12.22 6.28 1.89
C LEU A 152 -13.10 7.53 1.80
N LEU A 153 -14.09 7.63 2.68
CA LEU A 153 -14.74 8.93 2.90
C LEU A 153 -13.80 9.86 3.67
N GLU A 154 -13.88 11.17 3.42
CA GLU A 154 -12.98 12.18 4.01
C GLU A 154 -12.92 12.09 5.55
N GLU A 155 -14.06 11.82 6.19
CA GLU A 155 -14.14 11.70 7.64
C GLU A 155 -13.29 10.55 8.21
N VAL A 156 -12.88 9.57 7.39
CA VAL A 156 -11.92 8.53 7.79
C VAL A 156 -10.56 9.14 8.04
N ALA A 157 -10.04 9.96 7.11
CA ALA A 157 -8.74 10.60 7.27
C ALA A 157 -8.72 11.53 8.50
N GLN A 158 -9.81 12.29 8.71
CA GLN A 158 -9.98 13.13 9.89
C GLN A 158 -9.95 12.31 11.19
N PHE A 159 -10.70 11.19 11.24
CA PHE A 159 -10.71 10.30 12.40
C PHE A 159 -9.34 9.67 12.69
N LEU A 160 -8.60 9.26 11.65
CA LEU A 160 -7.27 8.67 11.81
C LEU A 160 -6.27 9.71 12.35
N LYS A 161 -6.37 10.95 11.89
CA LYS A 161 -5.60 12.09 12.43
C LYS A 161 -5.93 12.31 13.91
N GLU A 162 -7.21 12.31 14.30
CA GLU A 162 -7.64 12.43 15.71
C GLU A 162 -7.13 11.28 16.58
N LYS A 163 -6.97 10.07 16.01
CA LYS A 163 -6.40 8.90 16.68
C LYS A 163 -4.87 8.85 16.69
N ASP A 164 -4.22 9.89 16.18
CA ASP A 164 -2.76 10.01 16.07
C ASP A 164 -2.10 8.93 15.21
N ILE A 165 -2.82 8.39 14.21
CA ILE A 165 -2.29 7.44 13.25
C ILE A 165 -1.33 8.17 12.30
N LYS A 166 -0.08 7.70 12.22
CA LYS A 166 1.01 8.29 11.45
C LYS A 166 1.16 7.70 10.05
N HIS A 167 0.70 6.46 9.86
CA HIS A 167 0.85 5.76 8.60
C HIS A 167 -0.39 4.91 8.29
N LEU A 168 -0.94 5.08 7.09
CA LEU A 168 -2.11 4.36 6.62
C LEU A 168 -1.73 3.53 5.41
N LEU A 169 -2.07 2.24 5.44
CA LEU A 169 -1.98 1.34 4.30
C LEU A 169 -3.38 0.86 3.95
N ILE A 170 -3.64 0.75 2.65
CA ILE A 170 -4.87 0.23 2.08
C ILE A 170 -4.52 -0.82 1.02
N ASP A 171 -5.44 -1.74 0.74
CA ASP A 171 -5.27 -2.80 -0.27
C ASP A 171 -5.97 -2.45 -1.60
N MET A 172 -6.01 -1.15 -1.92
CA MET A 172 -6.49 -0.56 -3.17
C MET A 172 -5.43 0.43 -3.71
N PRO A 173 -5.48 0.81 -5.00
CA PRO A 173 -4.48 1.72 -5.58
C PRO A 173 -4.55 3.18 -5.12
N SER A 174 -5.66 3.61 -4.52
CA SER A 174 -5.90 4.99 -4.09
C SER A 174 -6.78 5.02 -2.84
N ILE A 175 -6.59 6.05 -2.01
CA ILE A 175 -7.53 6.38 -0.93
C ILE A 175 -8.76 7.14 -1.44
N ASP A 176 -8.67 7.73 -2.63
CA ASP A 176 -9.69 8.55 -3.26
C ASP A 176 -10.36 7.83 -4.43
N LYS A 177 -11.46 8.42 -4.92
CA LYS A 177 -12.17 7.94 -6.10
C LYS A 177 -11.25 7.97 -7.33
N GLU A 178 -11.44 7.05 -8.27
CA GLU A 178 -10.58 7.00 -9.48
C GLU A 178 -10.71 8.27 -10.33
N LYS A 179 -11.90 8.87 -10.33
CA LYS A 179 -12.22 10.11 -11.03
C LYS A 179 -13.03 11.01 -10.09
N ASP A 180 -12.40 12.12 -9.73
CA ASP A 180 -13.02 13.24 -9.02
C ASP A 180 -13.74 14.19 -9.99
#